data_AF-A0A6L8GHU4-F1
#
_entry.id   AF-A0A6L8GHU4-F1
#
_cell.length_a   1.000
_cell.length_b   1.000
_cell.length_c   1.000
_cell.angle_alpha   90.00
_cell.angle_beta   90.00
_cell.angle_gamma   90.00
#
_symmetry.space_group_name_H-M   'P 1'
#
loop_
_entity.id
_entity.type
_entity.pdbx_description
1 polymer ?
#
loop_
_entity_poly.entity_id
_entity_poly.type
_entity_poly.pdbx_seq_one_letter_code
_entity_poly.pdbx_strand_id
1 'polypeptide(L)'
;IVTTAVIVFFPSLVNTIVGIRGVSPRLRDLMRSLNAGRWQIFRKLELPSALPVILAGLKTSATLAVIGAVVGEFVGSGSGLGVLVITARSQYDTPLVYVTVLTMTAIALSLYGLVALVEWRLLHWQRRTA
;
A
#
# COMPACT_ATOMS: atom_id res chain seq x y z
N ILE A 1 -12.80 -8.44 -6.45
CA ILE A 1 -11.39 -8.89 -6.63
C ILE A 1 -10.74 -8.25 -7.85
N VAL A 2 -11.27 -8.42 -9.07
CA VAL A 2 -10.66 -7.84 -10.29
C VAL A 2 -10.55 -6.31 -10.24
N THR A 3 -11.62 -5.62 -9.84
CA THR A 3 -11.64 -4.15 -9.67
C THR A 3 -10.58 -3.68 -8.66
N THR A 4 -10.52 -4.37 -7.52
CA THR A 4 -9.52 -4.12 -6.47
C THR A 4 -8.10 -4.29 -7.00
N ALA A 5 -7.83 -5.37 -7.73
CA ALA A 5 -6.50 -5.65 -8.27
C ALA A 5 -6.03 -4.52 -9.20
N VAL A 6 -6.90 -4.01 -10.08
CA VAL A 6 -6.56 -2.91 -10.99
C VAL A 6 -6.27 -1.61 -10.23
N ILE A 7 -7.08 -1.29 -9.21
CA ILE A 7 -6.94 -0.08 -8.39
C ILE A 7 -5.62 -0.09 -7.58
N VAL A 8 -5.17 -1.27 -7.14
CA VAL A 8 -3.95 -1.44 -6.34
C VAL A 8 -2.70 -1.54 -7.21
N PHE A 9 -2.81 -2.17 -8.37
CA PHE A 9 -1.67 -2.48 -9.24
C PHE A 9 -0.99 -1.20 -9.75
N PHE A 10 -1.75 -0.22 -10.23
CA PHE A 10 -1.18 0.97 -10.86
C PHE A 10 -0.38 1.84 -9.87
N PRO A 11 -0.92 2.21 -8.69
CA PRO A 11 -0.18 2.99 -7.71
C PRO A 11 1.03 2.21 -7.15
N SER A 12 0.90 0.90 -6.94
CA SER A 12 2.01 0.06 -6.47
C SER A 12 3.15 0.02 -7.49
N LEU A 13 2.82 -0.12 -8.79
CA LEU A 13 3.79 -0.11 -9.88
C LEU A 13 4.50 1.24 -9.99
N VAL A 14 3.74 2.34 -10.01
CA VAL A 14 4.30 3.70 -10.11
C VAL A 14 5.23 3.99 -8.95
N ASN A 15 4.83 3.69 -7.71
CA ASN A 15 5.68 3.92 -6.55
C ASN A 15 6.94 3.04 -6.56
N THR A 16 6.85 1.82 -7.09
CA THR A 16 8.03 0.97 -7.28
C THR A 16 9.01 1.58 -8.27
N ILE A 17 8.51 2.09 -9.40
CA ILE A 17 9.32 2.77 -10.41
C ILE A 17 9.96 4.05 -9.84
N VAL A 18 9.18 4.86 -9.10
CA VAL A 18 9.68 6.08 -8.47
C VAL A 18 10.73 5.77 -7.41
N GLY A 19 10.54 4.71 -6.61
CA GLY A 19 11.51 4.29 -5.60
C GLY A 19 12.85 3.89 -6.19
N ILE A 20 12.84 3.11 -7.28
CA ILE A 20 14.07 2.69 -7.96
C ILE A 20 14.74 3.86 -8.68
N ARG A 21 13.96 4.77 -9.30
CA ARG A 21 14.49 5.95 -10.01
C ARG A 21 14.92 7.08 -9.10
N GLY A 22 14.46 7.12 -7.85
CA GLY A 22 14.80 8.14 -6.86
C GLY A 22 16.21 8.02 -6.28
N VAL A 23 16.96 6.96 -6.63
CA VAL A 23 18.34 6.77 -6.18
C VAL A 23 19.23 7.86 -6.78
N SER A 24 19.89 8.65 -5.93
CA SER A 24 20.67 9.80 -6.39
C SER A 24 21.84 9.37 -7.29
N PRO A 25 22.04 10.03 -8.44
CA PRO A 25 23.14 9.70 -9.37
C PRO A 25 24.52 9.74 -8.70
N ARG A 26 24.70 10.68 -7.77
CA ARG A 26 25.94 10.91 -7.01
C ARG A 26 26.37 9.70 -6.17
N LEU A 27 25.41 8.96 -5.61
CA LEU A 27 25.68 7.76 -4.80
C LEU A 27 26.05 6.56 -5.70
N ARG A 28 25.48 6.50 -6.91
CA ARG A 28 25.88 5.55 -7.95
C ARG A 28 27.29 5.82 -8.46
N ASP A 29 27.64 7.09 -8.65
CA ASP A 29 28.98 7.50 -9.10
C ASP A 29 30.05 7.20 -8.03
N LEU A 30 29.74 7.39 -6.74
CA LEU A 30 30.58 6.98 -5.61
C LEU A 30 30.86 5.48 -5.61
N MET A 31 29.82 4.65 -5.76
CA MET A 31 29.98 3.19 -5.82
C MET A 31 30.78 2.74 -7.05
N ARG A 32 30.63 3.42 -8.19
CA ARG A 32 31.45 3.17 -9.38
C ARG A 32 32.92 3.55 -9.15
N SER A 33 33.19 4.65 -8.46
CA SER A 33 34.55 5.05 -8.07
C SER A 33 35.22 4.03 -7.13
N LEU A 34 34.43 3.28 -6.36
CA LEU A 34 34.89 2.19 -5.48
C LEU A 34 34.98 0.83 -6.21
N ASN A 35 34.88 0.81 -7.54
CA ASN A 35 34.90 -0.41 -8.36
C ASN A 35 33.80 -1.42 -7.99
N ALA A 36 32.67 -0.96 -7.44
CA ALA A 36 31.57 -1.83 -7.05
C ALA A 36 30.88 -2.42 -8.29
N GLY A 37 30.69 -3.75 -8.30
CA GLY A 37 29.99 -4.44 -9.39
C GLY A 37 28.49 -4.05 -9.46
N ARG A 38 27.86 -4.25 -10.63
CA ARG A 38 26.42 -3.96 -10.85
C ARG A 38 25.51 -4.58 -9.78
N TRP A 39 25.87 -5.77 -9.28
CA TRP A 39 25.11 -6.47 -8.25
C TRP A 39 25.31 -5.94 -6.84
N GLN A 40 26.49 -5.38 -6.55
CA GLN A 40 26.74 -4.65 -5.29
C GLN A 40 26.00 -3.32 -5.28
N ILE A 41 25.97 -2.60 -6.41
CA ILE A 41 25.21 -1.35 -6.55
C ILE A 41 23.71 -1.62 -6.33
N PHE A 42 23.14 -2.61 -7.02
CA PHE A 42 21.73 -2.94 -6.86
C PHE A 42 21.38 -3.28 -5.40
N ARG A 43 22.13 -4.19 -4.77
CA ARG A 43 21.76 -4.75 -3.47
C ARG A 43 22.13 -3.86 -2.26
N LYS A 44 23.23 -3.10 -2.35
CA LYS A 44 23.70 -2.22 -1.25
C LYS A 44 23.31 -0.77 -1.39
N LEU A 45 22.90 -0.32 -2.57
CA LEU A 45 22.55 1.07 -2.85
C LEU A 45 21.08 1.22 -3.24
N GLU A 46 20.69 0.59 -4.35
CA GLU A 46 19.38 0.82 -4.96
C GLU A 46 18.25 0.21 -4.13
N LEU A 47 18.40 -1.05 -3.71
CA LEU A 47 17.41 -1.74 -2.90
C LEU A 47 17.13 -1.02 -1.56
N PRO A 48 18.13 -0.68 -0.71
CA PRO A 48 17.87 0.02 0.55
C PRO A 48 17.40 1.47 0.37
N SER A 49 17.82 2.19 -0.67
CA SER A 49 17.32 3.54 -0.94
C SER A 49 15.92 3.56 -1.55
N ALA A 50 15.54 2.54 -2.32
CA ALA A 50 14.21 2.42 -2.93
C ALA A 50 13.16 1.84 -1.96
N LEU A 51 13.58 1.00 -1.01
CA LEU A 51 12.71 0.35 -0.01
C LEU A 51 11.71 1.30 0.68
N PRO A 52 12.11 2.51 1.16
CA PRO A 52 11.20 3.43 1.82
C PRO A 52 10.07 3.91 0.90
N VAL A 53 10.40 4.21 -0.35
CA VAL A 53 9.45 4.69 -1.36
C VAL A 53 8.53 3.55 -1.81
N ILE A 54 9.07 2.34 -1.97
CA ILE A 54 8.29 1.14 -2.28
C ILE A 54 7.30 0.84 -1.14
N LEU A 55 7.74 0.91 0.12
CA LEU A 55 6.87 0.65 1.28
C LEU A 55 5.81 1.75 1.47
N ALA A 56 6.16 3.03 1.27
CA ALA A 56 5.19 4.12 1.27
C ALA A 56 4.14 3.94 0.14
N GLY A 57 4.59 3.49 -1.03
CA GLY A 57 3.72 3.12 -2.13
C GLY A 57 2.82 1.94 -1.86
N LEU A 58 3.35 0.91 -1.21
CA LEU A 58 2.58 -0.26 -0.78
C LEU A 58 1.52 0.13 0.25
N LYS A 59 1.84 1.02 1.20
CA LYS A 59 0.91 1.55 2.19
C LYS A 59 -0.27 2.27 1.55
N THR A 60 0.00 3.21 0.64
CA THR A 60 -1.07 3.93 -0.08
C THR A 60 -1.91 2.96 -0.91
N SER A 61 -1.28 2.04 -1.62
CA SER A 61 -1.96 1.03 -2.43
C SER A 61 -2.82 0.09 -1.59
N ALA A 62 -2.41 -0.28 -0.38
CA ALA A 62 -3.20 -1.09 0.54
C ALA A 62 -4.49 -0.38 1.00
N THR A 63 -4.43 0.92 1.29
CA THR A 63 -5.64 1.72 1.60
C THR A 63 -6.58 1.77 0.39
N LEU A 64 -6.03 1.98 -0.81
CA LEU A 64 -6.79 1.95 -2.07
C LEU A 64 -7.41 0.56 -2.35
N ALA A 65 -6.78 -0.53 -1.89
CA ALA A 65 -7.31 -1.88 -2.01
C ALA A 65 -8.64 -2.04 -1.26
N VAL A 66 -8.74 -1.47 -0.06
CA VAL A 66 -9.98 -1.52 0.73
C VAL A 66 -11.11 -0.80 -0.01
N ILE A 67 -10.83 0.39 -0.53
CA ILE A 67 -11.79 1.16 -1.33
C ILE A 67 -12.19 0.38 -2.58
N GLY A 68 -11.23 -0.19 -3.31
CA GLY A 68 -11.49 -0.95 -4.52
C GLY A 68 -12.23 -2.27 -4.29
N ALA A 69 -12.05 -2.90 -3.13
CA ALA A 69 -12.83 -4.07 -2.70
C ALA A 69 -14.30 -3.69 -2.48
N VAL A 70 -14.55 -2.61 -1.74
CA VAL A 70 -15.89 -2.09 -1.48
C VAL A 70 -16.59 -1.70 -2.78
N VAL A 71 -15.91 -0.97 -3.67
CA VAL A 71 -16.43 -0.63 -5.00
C VAL A 71 -16.67 -1.88 -5.86
N GLY A 72 -15.78 -2.87 -5.77
CA GLY A 72 -15.95 -4.14 -6.46
C GLY A 72 -17.15 -4.94 -5.99
N GLU A 73 -17.42 -4.95 -4.68
CA GLU A 73 -18.60 -5.59 -4.10
C GLU A 73 -19.88 -4.96 -4.63
N PHE A 74 -19.93 -3.62 -4.77
CA PHE A 74 -21.11 -2.92 -5.31
C PHE A 74 -21.45 -3.26 -6.77
N VAL A 75 -20.43 -3.47 -7.60
CA VAL A 75 -20.62 -3.64 -9.05
C VAL A 75 -20.84 -5.11 -9.45
N GLY A 76 -20.29 -6.06 -8.68
CA GLY A 76 -20.20 -7.46 -9.12
C GLY A 76 -20.66 -8.53 -8.14
N SER A 77 -21.07 -8.19 -6.91
CA SER A 77 -21.47 -9.18 -5.92
C SER A 77 -22.84 -8.83 -5.32
N GLY A 78 -23.72 -9.82 -5.21
CA GLY A 78 -24.97 -9.70 -4.42
C GLY A 78 -24.77 -9.89 -2.92
N SER A 79 -23.53 -10.07 -2.46
CA SER A 79 -23.18 -10.32 -1.06
C SER A 79 -21.85 -9.64 -0.69
N GLY A 80 -21.76 -9.09 0.51
CA GLY A 80 -20.58 -8.36 0.99
C GLY A 80 -20.96 -7.26 1.97
N LEU A 81 -19.97 -6.72 2.68
CA LEU A 81 -20.20 -5.65 3.66
C LEU A 81 -20.66 -4.36 2.97
N GLY A 82 -20.15 -4.06 1.76
CA GLY A 82 -20.64 -2.92 0.97
C GLY A 82 -22.12 -3.06 0.62
N VAL A 83 -22.52 -4.22 0.10
CA VAL A 83 -23.91 -4.53 -0.25
C VAL A 83 -24.82 -4.48 0.98
N LEU A 84 -24.33 -4.95 2.13
CA LEU A 84 -25.06 -4.92 3.41
C LEU A 84 -25.44 -3.48 3.82
N VAL A 85 -24.57 -2.48 3.57
CA VAL A 85 -24.89 -1.06 3.81
C VAL A 85 -26.07 -0.60 2.94
N ILE A 86 -26.09 -0.99 1.66
CA ILE A 86 -27.18 -0.62 0.74
C ILE A 86 -28.48 -1.28 1.17
N THR A 87 -28.42 -2.57 1.51
CA THR A 87 -29.59 -3.32 1.97
C THR A 87 -30.14 -2.76 3.29
N ALA A 88 -29.27 -2.45 4.25
CA ALA A 88 -29.64 -1.82 5.52
C ALA A 88 -30.28 -0.44 5.31
N ARG A 89 -29.69 0.37 4.43
CA ARG A 89 -30.22 1.68 4.05
C ARG A 89 -31.59 1.56 3.41
N SER A 90 -31.80 0.55 2.55
CA SER A 90 -33.11 0.32 1.90
C SER A 90 -34.20 -0.12 2.88
N GLN A 91 -33.82 -0.76 3.99
CA GLN A 91 -34.74 -1.18 5.06
C GLN A 91 -34.93 -0.10 6.15
N TYR A 92 -34.32 1.08 6.00
CA TYR A 92 -34.25 2.13 7.03
C TYR A 92 -33.68 1.64 8.39
N ASP A 93 -32.96 0.52 8.39
CA ASP A 93 -32.30 -0.04 9.57
C ASP A 93 -31.00 0.72 9.83
N THR A 94 -31.17 1.89 10.45
CA THR A 94 -30.09 2.81 10.81
C THR A 94 -29.05 2.15 11.72
N PRO A 95 -29.44 1.37 12.76
CA PRO A 95 -28.48 0.59 13.56
C PRO A 95 -27.57 -0.31 12.71
N LEU A 96 -28.12 -1.05 11.75
CA LEU A 96 -27.36 -1.98 10.93
C LEU A 96 -26.40 -1.26 9.97
N VAL A 97 -26.76 -0.07 9.47
CA VAL A 97 -25.85 0.81 8.73
C VAL A 97 -24.64 1.20 9.57
N TYR A 98 -24.85 1.66 10.82
CA TYR A 98 -23.75 2.08 11.69
C TYR A 98 -22.80 0.93 12.04
N VAL A 99 -23.34 -0.25 12.38
CA VAL A 99 -22.53 -1.45 12.66
C VAL A 99 -21.69 -1.85 11.44
N THR A 100 -22.29 -1.80 10.26
CA THR A 100 -21.59 -2.16 9.01
C THR A 100 -20.47 -1.15 8.68
N VAL A 101 -20.72 0.15 8.82
CA VAL A 101 -19.69 1.18 8.59
C VAL A 101 -18.56 1.08 9.62
N LEU A 102 -18.88 0.82 10.89
CA LEU A 102 -17.88 0.63 11.95
C LEU A 102 -17.00 -0.59 11.69
N THR A 103 -17.58 -1.72 11.30
CA THR A 103 -16.83 -2.94 10.97
C THR A 103 -15.94 -2.73 9.75
N MET A 104 -16.43 -2.06 8.69
CA MET A 104 -15.61 -1.68 7.53
C MET A 104 -14.44 -0.78 7.92
N THR A 105 -14.69 0.22 8.79
CA THR A 105 -13.65 1.13 9.29
C THR A 105 -12.60 0.38 10.09
N ALA A 106 -13.01 -0.57 10.95
CA ALA A 106 -12.11 -1.40 11.74
C ALA A 106 -11.22 -2.28 10.84
N ILE A 107 -11.77 -2.88 9.77
CA ILE A 107 -11.00 -3.66 8.80
C ILE A 107 -10.00 -2.77 8.06
N ALA A 108 -10.44 -1.59 7.60
CA ALA A 108 -9.57 -0.63 6.91
C ALA A 108 -8.39 -0.19 7.78
N LEU A 109 -8.66 0.18 9.04
CA LEU A 109 -7.66 0.57 10.02
C LEU A 109 -6.71 -0.59 10.37
N SER A 110 -7.23 -1.81 10.48
CA SER A 110 -6.42 -3.00 10.77
C SER A 110 -5.44 -3.31 9.63
N LEU A 111 -5.91 -3.25 8.38
CA LEU A 111 -5.06 -3.42 7.19
C LEU A 111 -4.02 -2.31 7.09
N TYR A 112 -4.42 -1.05 7.29
CA TYR A 112 -3.49 0.07 7.32
C TYR A 112 -2.43 -0.11 8.42
N GLY A 113 -2.86 -0.48 9.63
CA GLY A 113 -2.00 -0.71 10.79
C GLY A 113 -1.00 -1.84 10.56
N LEU A 114 -1.41 -2.95 9.93
CA LEU A 114 -0.51 -4.04 9.54
C LEU A 114 0.58 -3.55 8.58
N VAL A 115 0.21 -2.79 7.55
CA VAL A 115 1.19 -2.27 6.59
C VAL A 115 2.11 -1.22 7.24
N ALA A 116 1.57 -0.37 8.11
CA ALA A 116 2.36 0.59 8.88
C ALA A 116 3.33 -0.10 9.86
N LEU A 117 2.93 -1.22 10.47
CA LEU A 117 3.79 -2.02 11.34
C LEU A 117 4.93 -2.68 10.55
N VAL A 118 4.63 -3.23 9.38
CA VAL A 118 5.63 -3.79 8.46
C VAL A 118 6.63 -2.71 8.02
N GLU A 119 6.13 -1.54 7.64
CA GLU A 119 6.96 -0.38 7.31
C GLU A 119 7.86 0.01 8.49
N TRP A 120 7.30 0.16 9.69
CA TRP A 120 8.05 0.53 10.89
C TRP A 120 9.12 -0.50 11.25
N ARG A 121 8.83 -1.79 11.11
CA ARG A 121 9.79 -2.89 11.33
C ARG A 121 10.91 -2.90 10.28
N LEU A 122 10.61 -2.63 9.01
CA LEU A 122 11.62 -2.66 7.94
C LEU A 122 12.48 -1.38 7.90
N LEU A 123 11.90 -0.23 8.24
CA LEU A 123 12.57 1.08 8.19
C LEU A 123 13.22 1.50 9.52
N HIS A 124 13.23 0.63 10.52
CA HIS A 124 13.86 0.91 11.82
C HIS A 124 15.34 1.33 11.72
N TRP A 125 16.06 0.93 10.66
CA TRP A 125 17.45 1.31 10.42
C TRP A 125 17.64 2.77 9.96
N GLN A 126 16.69 3.35 9.22
CA GLN A 126 16.85 4.70 8.66
C GLN A 126 16.53 5.82 9.65
N ARG A 127 15.71 5.54 10.68
CA ARG A 127 15.45 6.47 11.79
C ARG A 127 16.68 6.77 12.65
N ARG A 128 17.75 5.97 12.55
CA ARG A 128 19.01 6.20 13.28
C ARG A 128 19.99 7.15 12.57
N THR A 129 19.72 7.52 11.33
CA THR A 129 20.62 8.34 10.49
C THR A 129 20.04 9.70 10.09
N ALA A 130 18.92 10.11 10.69
CA ALA A 130 18.35 11.45 10.55
C ALA A 130 18.72 12.32 11.76
#